data_AF-A0A1U8B904-F1
#
_entry.id   AF-A0A1U8B904-F1
#
_cell.length_a   1.000
_cell.length_b   1.000
_cell.length_c   1.000
_cell.angle_alpha   90.00
_cell.angle_beta   90.00
_cell.angle_gamma   90.00
#
_symmetry.space_group_name_H-M   'P 1'
#
loop_
_entity.id
_entity.type
_entity.pdbx_description
1 polymer ?
#
loop_
_entity_poly.entity_id
_entity_poly.type
_entity_poly.pdbx_seq_one_letter_code
_entity_poly.pdbx_strand_id
1 'polypeptide(L)'
;MSFRPLKSLPPTETLEIGSGLSLVPRVKLLLTIYRSDPSVKPIDEWQLKRALIDFLKNSLSVSLTVPEEDLDIRRFKDLKKRKREDPVASGTLYVRDLGFLSKTSKNKQNLTYEDDEEENVEVLEKKFFDWKRSLVDRLDGIELNLEGVKFRLNVSIPPCDDFEGLKKAWEDFYAFNNRGSYSRGGRQQPDTIILRGVPSRWFAEPRVSSKPSMLVTHTIFSVFGRIRHLNVAEDNDLGKNSDEESEDLVSGLQCKIVVQFEKYEDFHNTLKVFCGRSIQKQGSRLKADYEATWVKDGFFRNAQQRVINSQIQEKNGRLQAMPAGHYESVAPKPQPQIARFSSESARLKRFKE
;
A
#
# COMPACT_ATOMS: atom_id res chain seq x y z
N MET A 1 -23.52 -16.93 -11.31
CA MET A 1 -23.56 -15.83 -10.34
C MET A 1 -23.88 -14.57 -11.14
N SER A 2 -24.95 -13.86 -10.81
CA SER A 2 -25.28 -12.59 -11.48
C SER A 2 -24.23 -11.56 -11.10
N PHE A 3 -23.48 -11.07 -12.09
CA PHE A 3 -22.48 -10.03 -11.90
C PHE A 3 -23.17 -8.67 -11.77
N ARG A 4 -23.43 -8.23 -10.54
CA ARG A 4 -23.81 -6.83 -10.30
C ARG A 4 -22.60 -5.95 -10.66
N PRO A 5 -22.77 -4.86 -11.41
CA PRO A 5 -21.64 -4.01 -11.79
C PRO A 5 -21.00 -3.38 -10.56
N LEU A 6 -19.67 -3.45 -10.45
CA LEU A 6 -18.93 -2.86 -9.31
C LEU A 6 -19.15 -1.36 -9.16
N LYS A 7 -19.51 -0.66 -10.25
CA LYS A 7 -19.81 0.77 -10.27
C LYS A 7 -20.98 1.13 -9.32
N SER A 8 -21.95 0.24 -9.14
CA SER A 8 -23.12 0.47 -8.30
C SER A 8 -22.98 -0.08 -6.88
N LEU A 9 -21.79 -0.55 -6.49
CA LEU A 9 -21.54 -1.06 -5.14
C LEU A 9 -21.39 0.11 -4.14
N PRO A 10 -22.33 0.32 -3.20
CA PRO A 10 -22.26 1.42 -2.27
C PRO A 10 -21.10 1.23 -1.27
N PRO A 11 -20.55 2.32 -0.72
CA PRO A 11 -19.38 2.30 0.15
C PRO A 11 -19.61 1.54 1.48
N THR A 12 -20.87 1.30 1.84
CA THR A 12 -21.29 0.61 3.06
C THR A 12 -21.69 -0.85 2.85
N GLU A 13 -21.62 -1.37 1.62
CA GLU A 13 -21.94 -2.77 1.31
C GLU A 13 -20.68 -3.64 1.25
N THR A 14 -20.84 -4.87 1.74
CA THR A 14 -19.82 -5.92 1.70
C THR A 14 -19.86 -6.63 0.36
N LEU A 15 -18.69 -6.85 -0.25
CA LEU A 15 -18.57 -7.56 -1.51
C LEU A 15 -17.91 -8.92 -1.31
N GLU A 16 -18.57 -9.99 -1.74
CA GLU A 16 -17.98 -11.33 -1.75
C GLU A 16 -17.03 -11.48 -2.95
N ILE A 17 -15.76 -11.84 -2.70
CA ILE A 17 -14.69 -11.93 -3.72
C ILE A 17 -14.25 -13.38 -3.99
N GLY A 18 -14.96 -14.35 -3.43
CA GLY A 18 -14.72 -15.78 -3.63
C GLY A 18 -13.71 -16.38 -2.65
N SER A 19 -13.55 -17.71 -2.70
CA SER A 19 -12.67 -18.47 -1.78
C SER A 19 -12.95 -18.24 -0.28
N GLY A 20 -14.18 -17.87 0.06
CA GLY A 20 -14.58 -17.50 1.43
C GLY A 20 -13.95 -16.19 1.89
N LEU A 21 -13.61 -15.27 0.99
CA LEU A 21 -13.15 -13.93 1.30
C LEU A 21 -14.21 -12.89 0.88
N SER A 22 -14.37 -11.88 1.71
CA SER A 22 -15.22 -10.72 1.43
C SER A 22 -14.49 -9.41 1.72
N LEU A 23 -14.83 -8.37 0.98
CA LEU A 23 -14.39 -7.01 1.21
C LEU A 23 -15.44 -6.28 2.05
N VAL A 24 -15.07 -5.98 3.30
CA VAL A 24 -15.96 -5.36 4.28
C VAL A 24 -15.62 -3.86 4.39
N PRO A 25 -16.64 -2.98 4.36
CA PRO A 25 -16.48 -1.54 4.57
C PRO A 25 -15.69 -1.18 5.83
N ARG A 26 -14.83 -0.17 5.70
CA ARG A 26 -14.13 0.47 6.83
C ARG A 26 -13.76 1.92 6.52
N VAL A 27 -13.64 2.72 7.56
CA VAL A 27 -12.89 3.98 7.53
C VAL A 27 -11.66 3.82 8.39
N LYS A 28 -10.48 3.92 7.78
CA LYS A 28 -9.19 3.96 8.47
C LYS A 28 -8.76 5.40 8.67
N LEU A 29 -8.39 5.74 9.90
CA LEU A 29 -7.83 7.03 10.27
C LEU A 29 -6.46 6.81 10.92
N LEU A 30 -5.47 7.61 10.51
CA LEU A 30 -4.16 7.65 11.13
C LEU A 30 -4.18 8.72 12.22
N LEU A 31 -3.76 8.35 13.41
CA LEU A 31 -3.73 9.20 14.59
C LEU A 31 -2.27 9.54 14.90
N THR A 32 -1.98 10.82 15.06
CA THR A 32 -0.69 11.30 15.55
C THR A 32 -0.93 12.13 16.79
N ILE A 33 -0.37 11.72 17.92
CA ILE A 33 -0.63 12.34 19.22
C ILE A 33 0.56 13.20 19.58
N TYR A 34 0.31 14.47 19.89
CA TYR A 34 1.28 15.43 20.37
C TYR A 34 1.00 15.77 21.83
N ARG A 35 2.04 16.19 22.54
CA ARG A 35 1.88 16.71 23.89
C ARG A 35 1.69 18.23 23.85
N SER A 36 0.66 18.73 24.53
CA SER A 36 0.46 20.19 24.67
C SER A 36 1.26 20.75 25.84
N ASP A 37 1.47 19.96 26.89
CA ASP A 37 2.19 20.36 28.10
C ASP A 37 3.66 19.91 28.13
N PRO A 38 4.57 20.62 28.83
CA PRO A 38 5.99 20.28 28.94
C PRO A 38 6.29 19.11 29.90
N SER A 39 5.26 18.40 30.39
CA SER A 39 5.43 17.29 31.34
C SER A 39 6.16 16.10 30.70
N VAL A 40 6.98 15.39 31.47
CA VAL A 40 7.76 14.22 31.04
C VAL A 40 7.09 12.89 31.46
N LYS A 41 5.84 12.93 31.96
CA LYS A 41 5.14 11.70 32.37
C LYS A 41 5.06 10.69 31.20
N PRO A 42 5.21 9.38 31.42
CA PRO A 42 4.93 8.41 30.38
C PRO A 42 3.46 8.49 29.96
N ILE A 43 3.17 8.13 28.71
CA ILE A 43 1.79 7.98 28.24
C ILE A 43 1.30 6.61 28.64
N ASP A 44 0.12 6.58 29.26
CA ASP A 44 -0.67 5.36 29.43
C ASP A 44 -1.50 5.14 28.16
N GLU A 45 -1.11 4.14 27.37
CA GLU A 45 -1.77 3.76 26.12
C GLU A 45 -3.22 3.33 26.35
N TRP A 46 -3.49 2.62 27.45
CA TRP A 46 -4.81 2.10 27.76
C TRP A 46 -5.77 3.22 28.18
N GLN A 47 -5.30 4.17 29.00
CA GLN A 47 -6.11 5.34 29.35
C GLN A 47 -6.42 6.21 28.13
N LEU A 48 -5.43 6.46 27.28
CA LEU A 48 -5.63 7.23 26.05
C LEU A 48 -6.62 6.54 25.11
N LYS A 49 -6.52 5.22 24.98
CA LYS A 49 -7.44 4.40 24.21
C LYS A 49 -8.88 4.50 24.74
N ARG A 50 -9.08 4.38 26.06
CA ARG A 50 -10.42 4.51 26.66
C ARG A 50 -10.99 5.91 26.49
N ALA A 51 -10.20 6.95 26.74
CA ALA A 51 -10.67 8.32 26.57
C ALA A 51 -11.08 8.63 25.13
N LEU A 52 -10.34 8.12 24.14
CA LEU A 52 -10.71 8.24 22.73
C LEU A 52 -12.00 7.50 22.40
N ILE A 53 -12.18 6.26 22.90
CA ILE A 53 -13.40 5.49 22.69
C ILE A 53 -14.61 6.20 23.33
N ASP A 54 -14.45 6.71 24.55
CA ASP A 54 -15.50 7.44 25.25
C ASP A 54 -15.86 8.76 24.54
N PHE A 55 -14.86 9.45 23.98
CA PHE A 55 -15.08 10.63 23.15
C PHE A 55 -15.87 10.29 21.88
N LEU A 56 -15.47 9.24 21.15
CA LEU A 56 -16.16 8.79 19.92
C LEU A 56 -17.61 8.41 20.18
N LYS A 57 -17.90 7.87 21.37
CA LYS A 57 -19.24 7.48 21.78
C LYS A 57 -20.11 8.68 22.16
N ASN A 58 -19.57 9.65 22.90
CA ASN A 58 -20.39 10.67 23.57
C ASN A 58 -20.33 12.06 22.92
N SER A 59 -19.26 12.39 22.18
CA SER A 59 -18.97 13.76 21.74
C SER A 59 -19.24 13.99 20.25
N LEU A 60 -19.46 12.93 19.48
CA LEU A 60 -19.84 13.01 18.07
C LEU A 60 -21.35 13.14 17.90
N SER A 61 -21.80 13.84 16.86
CA SER A 61 -23.23 13.96 16.52
C SER A 61 -23.88 12.60 16.22
N VAL A 62 -23.07 11.61 15.83
CA VAL A 62 -23.46 10.21 15.74
C VAL A 62 -22.55 9.44 16.68
N SER A 63 -23.12 8.79 17.70
CA SER A 63 -22.37 7.92 18.60
C SER A 63 -21.74 6.77 17.81
N LEU A 64 -20.41 6.73 17.78
CA LEU A 64 -19.66 5.65 17.16
C LEU A 64 -19.29 4.61 18.23
N THR A 65 -19.74 3.38 18.03
CA THR A 65 -19.31 2.25 18.87
C THR A 65 -18.10 1.61 18.21
N VAL A 66 -16.91 1.86 18.76
CA VAL A 66 -15.65 1.31 18.27
C VAL A 66 -15.14 0.25 19.26
N PRO A 67 -14.99 -1.02 18.84
CA PRO A 67 -14.34 -2.04 19.65
C PRO A 67 -12.91 -1.66 20.00
N GLU A 68 -12.41 -2.09 21.15
CA GLU A 68 -11.01 -1.84 21.53
C GLU A 68 -10.03 -2.41 20.48
N GLU A 69 -10.33 -3.54 19.86
CA GLU A 69 -9.50 -4.17 18.82
C GLU A 69 -9.33 -3.30 17.57
N ASP A 70 -10.25 -2.37 17.32
CA ASP A 70 -10.28 -1.50 16.16
C ASP A 70 -9.53 -0.16 16.41
N LEU A 71 -8.91 0.00 17.58
CA LEU A 71 -8.05 1.15 17.92
C LEU A 71 -6.69 0.65 18.41
N ASP A 72 -5.65 0.84 17.58
CA ASP A 72 -4.27 0.59 17.94
C ASP A 72 -3.57 1.92 18.28
N ILE A 73 -2.83 1.95 19.38
CA ILE A 73 -2.06 3.10 19.83
C ILE A 73 -0.72 2.58 20.31
N ARG A 74 0.36 3.14 19.76
CA ARG A 74 1.74 2.78 20.07
C ARG A 74 2.48 4.02 20.52
N ARG A 75 3.04 3.98 21.72
CA ARG A 75 3.96 5.02 22.17
C ARG A 75 5.29 4.88 21.45
N PHE A 76 5.91 6.00 21.14
CA PHE A 76 7.27 6.00 20.65
C PHE A 76 8.25 5.77 21.83
N LYS A 77 9.19 4.83 21.67
CA LYS A 77 10.08 4.38 22.77
C LYS A 77 11.14 5.41 23.17
N ASP A 78 11.67 6.19 22.21
CA ASP A 78 12.79 7.10 22.46
C ASP A 78 12.32 8.47 22.95
N LEU A 79 12.13 8.64 24.26
CA LEU A 79 11.73 9.92 24.85
C LEU A 79 12.90 10.90 25.04
N LYS A 80 14.15 10.41 25.01
CA LYS A 80 15.35 11.20 25.39
C LYS A 80 16.02 11.96 24.24
N LYS A 81 15.76 11.60 22.98
CA LYS A 81 16.34 12.24 21.78
C LYS A 81 15.35 13.17 21.05
N ARG A 82 14.15 13.37 21.59
CA ARG A 82 13.08 14.11 20.89
C ARG A 82 13.16 15.61 21.08
N LYS A 83 12.77 16.31 20.02
CA LYS A 83 12.38 17.71 20.08
C LYS A 83 11.01 17.82 20.74
N ARG A 84 10.75 18.96 21.36
CA ARG A 84 9.51 19.23 22.11
C ARG A 84 8.23 19.10 21.26
N GLU A 85 8.36 19.31 19.95
CA GLU A 85 7.24 19.28 18.99
C GLU A 85 7.03 17.89 18.36
N ASP A 86 7.91 16.93 18.66
CA ASP A 86 7.81 15.59 18.09
C ASP A 86 6.58 14.87 18.67
N PRO A 87 5.93 14.02 17.87
CA PRO A 87 4.79 13.26 18.34
C PRO A 87 5.23 12.29 19.44
N VAL A 88 4.30 12.00 20.34
CA VAL A 88 4.53 11.17 21.54
C VAL A 88 4.03 9.75 21.36
N ALA A 89 2.98 9.58 20.55
CA ALA A 89 2.42 8.30 20.16
C ALA A 89 1.81 8.42 18.75
N SER A 90 1.69 7.29 18.08
CA SER A 90 0.91 7.15 16.85
C SER A 90 -0.13 6.05 17.03
N GLY A 91 -1.15 6.05 16.19
CA GLY A 91 -2.21 5.06 16.27
C GLY A 91 -2.98 4.95 14.97
N THR A 92 -3.81 3.92 14.91
CA THR A 92 -4.74 3.70 13.81
C THR A 92 -6.11 3.39 14.37
N LEU A 93 -7.12 4.11 13.87
CA LEU A 93 -8.52 3.92 14.22
C LEU A 93 -9.28 3.34 13.02
N TYR A 94 -10.02 2.26 13.25
CA TYR A 94 -10.91 1.64 12.28
C TYR A 94 -12.37 1.83 12.68
N VAL A 95 -13.14 2.50 11.83
CA VAL A 95 -14.61 2.58 11.98
C VAL A 95 -15.23 1.61 10.98
N ARG A 96 -15.85 0.54 11.50
CA ARG A 96 -16.41 -0.55 10.67
C ARG A 96 -17.94 -0.60 10.71
N ASP A 97 -18.56 -0.13 11.78
CA ASP A 97 -20.01 0.03 11.81
C ASP A 97 -20.40 1.30 11.04
N LEU A 98 -20.85 1.11 9.80
CA LEU A 98 -21.33 2.16 8.91
C LEU A 98 -22.84 2.01 8.64
N GLY A 99 -23.52 1.15 9.40
CA GLY A 99 -24.93 0.82 9.17
C GLY A 99 -25.86 2.03 9.32
N PHE A 100 -25.49 3.00 10.17
CA PHE A 100 -26.27 4.22 10.37
C PHE A 100 -26.38 5.10 9.11
N LEU A 101 -25.39 5.06 8.21
CA LEU A 101 -25.43 5.81 6.94
C LEU A 101 -26.44 5.21 5.96
N SER A 102 -26.62 3.89 6.00
CA SER A 102 -27.57 3.19 5.12
C SER A 102 -29.03 3.40 5.54
N LYS A 103 -29.30 3.52 6.84
CA LYS A 103 -30.66 3.66 7.39
C LYS A 103 -31.35 4.95 6.95
N THR A 104 -30.59 6.02 6.78
CA THR A 104 -31.10 7.33 6.35
C THR A 104 -31.66 7.33 4.92
N SER A 105 -31.23 6.41 4.04
CA SER A 105 -31.81 6.27 2.69
C SER A 105 -33.10 5.42 2.67
N LYS A 106 -33.33 4.54 3.65
CA LYS A 106 -34.53 3.66 3.64
C LYS A 106 -35.83 4.40 3.93
N ASN A 107 -35.79 5.56 4.60
CA ASN A 107 -36.97 6.39 4.84
C ASN A 107 -37.54 7.08 3.57
N LYS A 108 -36.91 6.90 2.41
CA LYS A 108 -37.43 7.36 1.10
C LYS A 108 -37.88 6.22 0.18
N GLN A 109 -37.93 4.97 0.66
CA GLN A 109 -38.37 3.82 -0.14
C GLN A 109 -39.90 3.76 -0.23
N ASN A 110 -40.46 4.54 -1.14
CA ASN A 110 -41.61 4.12 -1.93
C ASN A 110 -41.37 4.64 -3.35
N LEU A 111 -41.52 3.75 -4.32
CA LEU A 111 -41.32 3.89 -5.78
C LEU A 111 -39.93 3.48 -6.30
N THR A 112 -39.99 2.76 -7.42
CA THR A 112 -39.01 1.85 -8.01
C THR A 112 -38.77 2.22 -9.46
N TYR A 113 -37.53 2.56 -9.84
CA TYR A 113 -36.94 2.40 -11.19
C TYR A 113 -35.41 2.22 -11.06
N GLU A 114 -34.75 1.55 -12.01
CA GLU A 114 -33.31 1.25 -11.97
C GLU A 114 -32.42 2.51 -12.00
N ASP A 115 -32.88 3.59 -12.62
CA ASP A 115 -32.21 4.90 -12.60
C ASP A 115 -32.20 5.51 -11.18
N ASP A 116 -33.22 5.22 -10.36
CA ASP A 116 -33.26 5.65 -8.95
C ASP A 116 -32.20 4.94 -8.10
N GLU A 117 -31.74 3.74 -8.49
CA GLU A 117 -30.71 3.01 -7.74
C GLU A 117 -29.32 3.63 -7.93
N GLU A 118 -28.92 4.00 -9.16
CA GLU A 118 -27.64 4.67 -9.41
C GLU A 118 -27.60 6.04 -8.75
N GLU A 119 -28.67 6.84 -8.87
CA GLU A 119 -28.77 8.14 -8.20
C GLU A 119 -28.71 7.99 -6.67
N ASN A 120 -29.35 6.97 -6.10
CA ASN A 120 -29.30 6.71 -4.67
C ASN A 120 -27.90 6.28 -4.20
N VAL A 121 -27.15 5.53 -5.01
CA VAL A 121 -25.75 5.18 -4.70
C VAL A 121 -24.87 6.43 -4.72
N GLU A 122 -24.99 7.30 -5.72
CA GLU A 122 -24.23 8.56 -5.77
C GLU A 122 -24.56 9.48 -4.58
N VAL A 123 -25.84 9.58 -4.20
CA VAL A 123 -26.26 10.34 -3.02
C VAL A 123 -25.69 9.74 -1.74
N LEU A 124 -25.66 8.41 -1.61
CA LEU A 124 -25.05 7.73 -0.48
C LEU A 124 -23.53 7.91 -0.44
N GLU A 125 -22.86 7.89 -1.58
CA GLU A 125 -21.43 8.18 -1.69
C GLU A 125 -21.13 9.60 -1.20
N LYS A 126 -21.86 10.61 -1.68
CA LYS A 126 -21.70 12.00 -1.23
C LYS A 126 -21.88 12.13 0.29
N LYS A 127 -22.96 11.56 0.84
CA LYS A 127 -23.21 11.55 2.30
C LYS A 127 -22.09 10.86 3.06
N PHE A 128 -21.57 9.75 2.55
CA PHE A 128 -20.46 9.03 3.15
C PHE A 128 -19.19 9.88 3.19
N PHE A 129 -18.86 10.55 2.07
CA PHE A 129 -17.69 11.44 2.00
C PHE A 129 -17.83 12.66 2.92
N ASP A 130 -18.99 13.31 2.92
CA ASP A 130 -19.27 14.45 3.80
C ASP A 130 -19.16 14.07 5.27
N TRP A 131 -19.72 12.90 5.64
CA TRP A 131 -19.59 12.37 6.99
C TRP A 131 -18.13 12.02 7.34
N LYS A 132 -17.40 11.34 6.45
CA LYS A 132 -15.98 10.98 6.64
C LYS A 132 -15.14 12.25 6.86
N ARG A 133 -15.37 13.29 6.09
CA ARG A 133 -14.70 14.59 6.23
C ARG A 133 -15.06 15.26 7.55
N SER A 134 -16.35 15.32 7.89
CA SER A 134 -16.78 15.89 9.18
C SER A 134 -16.19 15.14 10.37
N LEU A 135 -16.01 13.83 10.27
CA LEU A 135 -15.36 13.04 11.31
C LEU A 135 -13.89 13.44 11.50
N VAL A 136 -13.14 13.61 10.40
CA VAL A 136 -11.75 14.08 10.45
C VAL A 136 -11.68 15.49 11.03
N ASP A 137 -12.48 16.43 10.52
CA ASP A 137 -12.49 17.83 10.98
C ASP A 137 -12.83 17.97 12.47
N ARG A 138 -13.64 17.05 13.00
CA ARG A 138 -13.99 17.02 14.43
C ARG A 138 -12.89 16.44 15.29
N LEU A 139 -12.19 15.41 14.80
CA LEU A 139 -11.16 14.70 15.56
C LEU A 139 -9.80 15.40 15.49
N ASP A 140 -9.53 16.07 14.37
CA ASP A 140 -8.29 16.80 14.15
C ASP A 140 -8.23 18.03 15.05
N GLY A 141 -7.11 18.20 15.75
CA GLY A 141 -6.88 19.32 16.66
C GLY A 141 -7.54 19.21 18.03
N ILE A 142 -8.23 18.10 18.36
CA ILE A 142 -8.81 17.92 19.70
C ILE A 142 -7.70 17.90 20.76
N GLU A 143 -7.95 18.61 21.86
CA GLU A 143 -7.18 18.46 23.09
C GLU A 143 -7.86 17.48 24.07
N LEU A 144 -7.20 16.35 24.35
CA LEU A 144 -7.61 15.38 25.36
C LEU A 144 -6.85 15.65 26.65
N ASN A 145 -7.56 15.72 27.78
CA ASN A 145 -6.94 15.85 29.10
C ASN A 145 -6.97 14.50 29.82
N LEU A 146 -5.79 13.93 30.08
CA LEU A 146 -5.63 12.69 30.85
C LEU A 146 -4.81 12.99 32.10
N GLU A 147 -5.43 12.83 33.27
CA GLU A 147 -4.78 13.02 34.58
C GLU A 147 -4.04 14.37 34.73
N GLY A 148 -4.58 15.44 34.12
CA GLY A 148 -3.99 16.77 34.15
C GLY A 148 -2.89 17.01 33.10
N VAL A 149 -2.71 16.09 32.14
CA VAL A 149 -1.82 16.27 30.98
C VAL A 149 -2.66 16.41 29.72
N LYS A 150 -2.43 17.49 28.98
CA LYS A 150 -3.09 17.74 27.70
C LYS A 150 -2.33 17.12 26.53
N PHE A 151 -3.07 16.44 25.67
CA PHE A 151 -2.61 15.85 24.43
C PHE A 151 -3.40 16.42 23.27
N ARG A 152 -2.72 16.84 22.20
CA ARG A 152 -3.34 17.28 20.97
C ARG A 152 -3.33 16.14 19.95
N LEU A 153 -4.49 15.81 19.43
CA LEU A 153 -4.65 14.79 18.39
C LEU A 153 -4.54 15.43 17.00
N ASN A 154 -3.81 14.79 16.10
CA ASN A 154 -3.83 15.07 14.67
C ASN A 154 -4.38 13.84 13.95
N VAL A 155 -5.32 14.03 13.04
CA VAL A 155 -6.00 12.93 12.33
C VAL A 155 -5.88 13.12 10.83
N SER A 156 -5.46 12.06 10.14
CA SER A 156 -5.39 12.05 8.67
C SER A 156 -5.94 10.77 8.07
N ILE A 157 -6.41 10.86 6.83
CA ILE A 157 -6.80 9.69 6.03
C ILE A 157 -5.54 9.17 5.34
N PRO A 158 -5.25 7.85 5.42
CA PRO A 158 -4.14 7.28 4.68
C PRO A 158 -4.29 7.53 3.17
N PRO A 159 -3.22 7.90 2.45
CA PRO A 159 -3.30 8.14 0.99
C PRO A 159 -3.85 6.95 0.19
N CYS A 160 -3.63 5.72 0.66
CA CYS A 160 -4.13 4.50 0.01
C CYS A 160 -5.65 4.30 0.16
N ASP A 161 -6.30 5.00 1.09
CA ASP A 161 -7.75 4.96 1.32
C ASP A 161 -8.45 6.26 0.84
N ASP A 162 -7.72 7.14 0.15
CA ASP A 162 -8.24 8.31 -0.55
C ASP A 162 -8.26 8.09 -2.06
N PHE A 163 -9.39 7.58 -2.56
CA PHE A 163 -9.56 7.27 -3.98
C PHE A 163 -9.46 8.53 -4.87
N GLU A 164 -10.00 9.67 -4.44
CA GLU A 164 -9.97 10.90 -5.23
C GLU A 164 -8.56 11.46 -5.32
N GLY A 165 -7.83 11.44 -4.20
CA GLY A 165 -6.41 11.80 -4.17
C GLY A 165 -5.56 10.90 -5.06
N LEU A 166 -5.76 9.58 -4.99
CA LEU A 166 -5.08 8.63 -5.89
C LEU A 166 -5.43 8.90 -7.35
N LYS A 167 -6.72 9.16 -7.64
CA LYS A 167 -7.20 9.44 -8.98
C LYS A 167 -6.54 10.63 -9.61
N LYS A 168 -6.55 11.74 -8.89
CA LYS A 168 -5.85 12.95 -9.31
C LYS A 168 -4.36 12.69 -9.51
N ALA A 169 -3.72 11.94 -8.62
CA ALA A 169 -2.29 11.65 -8.73
C ALA A 169 -1.91 10.86 -9.99
N TRP A 170 -2.72 9.88 -10.42
CA TRP A 170 -2.45 9.18 -11.68
C TRP A 170 -2.83 10.01 -12.91
N GLU A 171 -3.92 10.78 -12.84
CA GLU A 171 -4.33 11.68 -13.93
C GLU A 171 -3.25 12.74 -14.19
N ASP A 172 -2.74 13.38 -13.14
CA ASP A 172 -1.64 14.34 -13.21
C ASP A 172 -0.38 13.68 -13.77
N PHE A 173 -0.02 12.49 -13.28
CA PHE A 173 1.16 11.77 -13.78
C PHE A 173 1.09 11.53 -15.30
N TYR A 174 -0.02 11.02 -15.83
CA TYR A 174 -0.14 10.79 -17.28
C TYR A 174 -0.37 12.08 -18.08
N ALA A 175 -0.94 13.13 -17.48
CA ALA A 175 -1.10 14.44 -18.14
C ALA A 175 0.24 15.17 -18.34
N PHE A 176 1.14 15.11 -17.35
CA PHE A 176 2.40 15.84 -17.36
C PHE A 176 3.59 15.03 -17.90
N ASN A 177 3.63 13.72 -17.67
CA ASN A 177 4.75 12.87 -18.10
C ASN A 177 4.74 12.57 -19.62
N ASN A 178 3.61 12.85 -20.30
CA ASN A 178 3.48 12.73 -21.76
C ASN A 178 4.07 13.91 -22.55
N ARG A 179 4.69 14.91 -21.90
CA ARG A 179 5.24 16.09 -22.59
C ARG A 179 6.68 15.95 -23.09
N GLY A 180 7.41 14.88 -22.72
CA GLY A 180 8.86 14.80 -22.92
C GLY A 180 9.40 13.65 -23.79
N SER A 181 8.57 12.72 -24.26
CA SER A 181 9.03 11.56 -25.04
C SER A 181 8.14 11.33 -26.25
N TYR A 182 8.75 11.15 -27.43
CA TYR A 182 8.12 10.88 -28.73
C TYR A 182 7.40 9.52 -28.80
N SER A 183 6.56 9.21 -27.81
CA SER A 183 5.73 8.01 -27.81
C SER A 183 4.44 8.32 -28.53
N ARG A 184 4.40 7.90 -29.80
CA ARG A 184 3.29 7.90 -30.74
C ARG A 184 2.17 6.90 -30.34
N GLY A 185 1.79 6.85 -29.06
CA GLY A 185 0.78 5.95 -28.51
C GLY A 185 -0.28 6.73 -27.75
N GLY A 186 -1.55 6.44 -27.99
CA GLY A 186 -2.69 7.16 -27.43
C GLY A 186 -2.71 7.25 -25.89
N ARG A 187 -3.66 8.04 -25.35
CA ARG A 187 -3.88 8.31 -23.92
C ARG A 187 -3.47 7.11 -23.05
N GLN A 188 -2.28 7.16 -22.47
CA GLN A 188 -1.81 6.09 -21.60
C GLN A 188 -2.60 6.17 -20.29
N GLN A 189 -3.33 5.10 -19.99
CA GLN A 189 -4.15 4.97 -18.79
C GLN A 189 -3.51 3.96 -17.84
N PRO A 190 -3.64 4.14 -16.52
CA PRO A 190 -3.20 3.12 -15.58
C PRO A 190 -4.08 1.89 -15.72
N ASP A 191 -3.45 0.73 -15.74
CA ASP A 191 -4.14 -0.57 -15.83
C ASP A 191 -3.71 -1.55 -14.74
N THR A 192 -2.77 -1.15 -13.87
CA THR A 192 -2.12 -2.05 -12.90
C THR A 192 -2.27 -1.56 -11.46
N ILE A 193 -2.84 -2.42 -10.60
CA ILE A 193 -2.99 -2.22 -9.16
C ILE A 193 -1.92 -3.02 -8.41
N ILE A 194 -1.38 -2.44 -7.34
CA ILE A 194 -0.57 -3.12 -6.34
C ILE A 194 -1.37 -3.19 -5.04
N LEU A 195 -1.56 -4.40 -4.53
CA LEU A 195 -2.10 -4.67 -3.21
C LEU A 195 -0.98 -5.22 -2.30
N ARG A 196 -0.76 -4.57 -1.16
CA ARG A 196 0.27 -4.94 -0.19
C ARG A 196 -0.33 -5.25 1.17
N GLY A 197 0.31 -6.15 1.92
CA GLY A 197 0.01 -6.39 3.34
C GLY A 197 -1.08 -7.42 3.58
N VAL A 198 -1.51 -8.11 2.54
CA VAL A 198 -2.55 -9.14 2.65
C VAL A 198 -1.97 -10.47 3.12
N PRO A 199 -2.69 -11.29 3.92
CA PRO A 199 -2.14 -12.53 4.45
C PRO A 199 -1.90 -13.57 3.36
N SER A 200 -0.66 -14.07 3.24
CA SER A 200 -0.26 -15.08 2.23
C SER A 200 -1.15 -16.32 2.25
N ARG A 201 -1.56 -16.76 3.45
CA ARG A 201 -2.38 -17.96 3.66
C ARG A 201 -3.80 -17.84 3.09
N TRP A 202 -4.31 -16.62 2.92
CA TRP A 202 -5.65 -16.40 2.36
C TRP A 202 -5.68 -16.60 0.85
N PHE A 203 -4.52 -16.47 0.20
CA PHE A 203 -4.32 -16.66 -1.23
C PHE A 203 -3.60 -17.97 -1.56
N ALA A 204 -3.34 -18.81 -0.57
CA ALA A 204 -2.68 -20.09 -0.74
C ALA A 204 -3.67 -21.22 -1.05
N GLU A 205 -3.19 -22.29 -1.68
CA GLU A 205 -3.99 -23.50 -1.85
C GLU A 205 -4.23 -24.19 -0.49
N PRO A 206 -5.49 -24.56 -0.18
CA PRO A 206 -5.81 -25.23 1.07
C PRO A 206 -4.97 -26.49 1.24
N ARG A 207 -4.32 -26.65 2.41
CA ARG A 207 -3.57 -27.85 2.84
C ARG A 207 -2.25 -28.16 2.10
N VAL A 208 -1.86 -27.37 1.10
CA VAL A 208 -0.68 -27.70 0.26
C VAL A 208 0.51 -26.77 0.48
N SER A 209 0.29 -25.49 0.76
CA SER A 209 1.40 -24.53 0.90
C SER A 209 1.04 -23.33 1.77
N SER A 210 2.01 -22.75 2.47
CA SER A 210 1.89 -21.43 3.11
C SER A 210 2.10 -20.28 2.12
N LYS A 211 2.66 -20.55 0.95
CA LYS A 211 2.93 -19.57 -0.10
C LYS A 211 1.65 -19.22 -0.87
N PRO A 212 1.48 -17.95 -1.27
CA PRO A 212 0.33 -17.55 -2.05
C PRO A 212 0.35 -18.21 -3.43
N SER A 213 -0.79 -18.75 -3.86
CA SER A 213 -0.96 -19.38 -5.18
C SER A 213 -1.40 -18.34 -6.19
N MET A 214 -0.76 -18.36 -7.35
CA MET A 214 -1.14 -17.51 -8.49
C MET A 214 -2.53 -17.88 -9.00
N LEU A 215 -2.90 -19.16 -9.00
CA LEU A 215 -4.21 -19.63 -9.48
C LEU A 215 -5.33 -19.15 -8.55
N VAL A 216 -5.19 -19.35 -7.24
CA VAL A 216 -6.18 -18.90 -6.25
C VAL A 216 -6.36 -17.38 -6.32
N THR A 217 -5.25 -16.64 -6.38
CA THR A 217 -5.29 -15.18 -6.54
C THR A 217 -5.97 -14.77 -7.85
N HIS A 218 -5.69 -15.46 -8.96
CA HIS A 218 -6.33 -15.18 -10.23
C HIS A 218 -7.85 -15.37 -10.15
N THR A 219 -8.31 -16.46 -9.54
CA THR A 219 -9.74 -16.71 -9.34
C THR A 219 -10.40 -15.60 -8.51
N ILE A 220 -9.78 -15.18 -7.40
CA ILE A 220 -10.31 -14.10 -6.55
C ILE A 220 -10.39 -12.79 -7.33
N PHE A 221 -9.31 -12.40 -8.02
CA PHE A 221 -9.27 -11.11 -8.72
C PHE A 221 -10.07 -11.10 -10.03
N SER A 222 -10.39 -12.27 -10.59
CA SER A 222 -11.25 -12.36 -11.78
C SER A 222 -12.69 -11.89 -11.54
N VAL A 223 -13.10 -11.80 -10.26
CA VAL A 223 -14.38 -11.18 -9.86
C VAL A 223 -14.44 -9.71 -10.27
N PHE A 224 -13.30 -9.02 -10.33
CA PHE A 224 -13.29 -7.59 -10.62
C PHE A 224 -13.16 -7.23 -12.10
N GLY A 225 -12.80 -8.19 -12.95
CA GLY A 225 -12.59 -7.94 -14.37
C GLY A 225 -11.64 -8.93 -15.01
N ARG A 226 -11.36 -8.72 -16.30
CA ARG A 226 -10.42 -9.57 -17.04
C ARG A 226 -8.98 -9.17 -16.74
N ILE A 227 -8.20 -10.14 -16.28
CA ILE A 227 -6.81 -9.95 -15.90
C ILE A 227 -5.91 -10.25 -17.11
N ARG A 228 -5.03 -9.31 -17.45
CA ARG A 228 -3.99 -9.48 -18.48
C ARG A 228 -2.73 -10.12 -17.91
N HIS A 229 -2.27 -9.62 -16.78
CA HIS A 229 -1.09 -10.13 -16.08
C HIS A 229 -1.31 -10.11 -14.57
N LEU A 230 -0.82 -11.14 -13.89
CA LEU A 230 -0.89 -11.28 -12.44
C LEU A 230 0.48 -11.69 -11.93
N ASN A 231 0.94 -11.06 -10.86
CA ASN A 231 2.12 -11.46 -10.13
C ASN A 231 1.84 -11.47 -8.63
N VAL A 232 2.30 -12.52 -7.95
CA VAL A 232 2.14 -12.67 -6.50
C VAL A 232 3.49 -13.02 -5.91
N ALA A 233 3.93 -12.24 -4.93
CA ALA A 233 5.21 -12.41 -4.26
C ALA A 233 5.07 -12.19 -2.75
N GLU A 234 6.04 -12.65 -1.97
CA GLU A 234 6.14 -12.30 -0.54
C GLU A 234 6.40 -10.80 -0.39
N ASP A 235 5.75 -10.15 0.58
CA ASP A 235 5.93 -8.72 0.81
C ASP A 235 7.04 -8.46 1.83
N ASN A 236 8.27 -8.36 1.31
CA ASN A 236 9.47 -8.14 2.13
C ASN A 236 9.80 -6.65 2.32
N ASP A 237 8.98 -5.75 1.79
CA ASP A 237 9.22 -4.29 1.81
C ASP A 237 8.25 -3.51 2.70
N LEU A 238 7.21 -4.16 3.22
CA LEU A 238 6.34 -3.56 4.24
C LEU A 238 7.09 -3.40 5.55
N GLY A 239 7.25 -2.14 5.98
CA GLY A 239 7.95 -1.78 7.22
C GLY A 239 9.31 -1.10 7.04
N LYS A 240 9.86 -1.01 5.81
CA LYS A 240 11.16 -0.33 5.58
C LYS A 240 11.08 1.20 5.47
N ASN A 241 9.89 1.77 5.28
CA ASN A 241 9.69 3.20 4.98
C ASN A 241 9.15 4.02 6.15
N SER A 242 8.88 3.40 7.30
CA SER A 242 8.69 4.13 8.55
C SER A 242 10.01 4.06 9.30
N ASP A 243 10.66 5.19 9.57
CA ASP A 243 11.80 5.32 10.50
C ASP A 243 11.43 4.99 11.96
N GLU A 244 10.38 4.22 12.15
CA GLU A 244 9.85 3.72 13.40
C GLU A 244 9.71 2.22 13.20
N GLU A 245 10.59 1.50 13.89
CA GLU A 245 10.65 0.05 13.97
C GLU A 245 9.26 -0.51 14.31
N SER A 246 8.51 -0.87 13.27
CA SER A 246 7.36 -1.74 13.38
C SER A 246 7.88 -3.15 13.66
N GLU A 247 8.24 -3.40 14.92
CA GLU A 247 8.73 -4.68 15.46
C GLU A 247 7.77 -5.89 15.21
N ASP A 248 6.60 -5.71 14.61
CA ASP A 248 5.55 -6.74 14.55
C ASP A 248 5.30 -7.37 13.18
N LEU A 249 5.92 -6.90 12.10
CA LEU A 249 5.70 -7.52 10.78
C LEU A 249 6.72 -8.63 10.54
N VAL A 250 6.36 -9.85 10.98
CA VAL A 250 7.10 -11.06 10.63
C VAL A 250 7.14 -11.20 9.11
N SER A 251 8.31 -10.94 8.53
CA SER A 251 8.54 -11.06 7.09
C SER A 251 8.16 -12.46 6.60
N GLY A 252 7.39 -12.53 5.51
CA GLY A 252 6.93 -13.78 4.89
C GLY A 252 5.48 -14.19 5.20
N LEU A 253 4.80 -13.57 6.17
CA LEU A 253 3.37 -13.86 6.43
C LEU A 253 2.41 -13.08 5.52
N GLN A 254 2.88 -11.97 4.95
CA GLN A 254 2.13 -11.12 4.05
C GLN A 254 2.66 -11.25 2.62
N CYS A 255 1.77 -11.05 1.64
CA CYS A 255 2.10 -11.06 0.23
C CYS A 255 1.74 -9.74 -0.45
N LYS A 256 2.49 -9.47 -1.52
CA LYS A 256 2.27 -8.40 -2.47
C LYS A 256 1.67 -8.98 -3.73
N ILE A 257 0.52 -8.46 -4.12
CA ILE A 257 -0.20 -8.87 -5.33
C ILE A 257 -0.16 -7.69 -6.30
N VAL A 258 0.22 -7.97 -7.55
CA VAL A 258 0.23 -6.98 -8.63
C VAL A 258 -0.68 -7.50 -9.74
N VAL A 259 -1.75 -6.76 -10.04
CA VAL A 259 -2.77 -7.16 -11.00
C VAL A 259 -2.86 -6.12 -12.11
N GLN A 260 -2.71 -6.55 -13.36
CA GLN A 260 -2.93 -5.73 -14.54
C GLN A 260 -4.23 -6.16 -15.23
N PHE A 261 -5.15 -5.23 -15.42
CA PHE A 261 -6.44 -5.45 -16.07
C PHE A 261 -6.38 -5.19 -17.58
N GLU A 262 -7.32 -5.79 -18.31
CA GLU A 262 -7.49 -5.51 -19.74
C GLU A 262 -8.12 -4.15 -19.99
N LYS A 263 -9.11 -3.78 -19.17
CA LYS A 263 -9.90 -2.55 -19.29
C LYS A 263 -9.56 -1.55 -18.18
N TYR A 264 -9.53 -0.27 -18.52
CA TYR A 264 -9.36 0.82 -17.55
C TYR A 264 -10.53 0.88 -16.54
N GLU A 265 -11.75 0.60 -16.98
CA GLU A 265 -12.93 0.59 -16.11
C GLU A 265 -12.81 -0.44 -15.00
N ASP A 266 -12.34 -1.65 -15.31
CA ASP A 266 -12.07 -2.71 -14.33
C ASP A 266 -11.02 -2.22 -13.32
N PHE A 267 -9.90 -1.63 -13.78
CA PHE A 267 -8.89 -1.02 -12.90
C PHE A 267 -9.49 0.05 -11.97
N HIS A 268 -10.22 1.01 -12.53
CA HIS A 268 -10.78 2.16 -11.80
C HIS A 268 -11.77 1.70 -10.73
N ASN A 269 -12.71 0.84 -11.10
CA ASN A 269 -13.74 0.34 -10.19
C ASN A 269 -13.14 -0.57 -9.12
N THR A 270 -12.18 -1.42 -9.49
CA THR A 270 -11.44 -2.25 -8.53
C THR A 270 -10.76 -1.37 -7.49
N LEU A 271 -9.98 -0.38 -7.92
CA LEU A 271 -9.26 0.49 -7.00
C LEU A 271 -10.20 1.28 -6.10
N LYS A 272 -11.32 1.79 -6.63
CA LYS A 272 -12.39 2.42 -5.85
C LYS A 272 -12.95 1.50 -4.77
N VAL A 273 -13.18 0.22 -5.11
CA VAL A 273 -13.73 -0.78 -4.19
C VAL A 273 -12.74 -1.15 -3.08
N PHE A 274 -11.45 -1.29 -3.43
CA PHE A 274 -10.40 -1.60 -2.45
C PHE A 274 -10.15 -0.43 -1.48
N CYS A 275 -10.29 0.83 -1.92
CA CYS A 275 -10.21 1.98 -1.03
C CYS A 275 -11.35 1.94 0.01
N GLY A 276 -11.02 2.01 1.31
CA GLY A 276 -12.04 2.01 2.36
C GLY A 276 -12.71 0.65 2.60
N ARG A 277 -12.07 -0.46 2.22
CA ARG A 277 -12.47 -1.82 2.62
C ARG A 277 -11.30 -2.59 3.23
N SER A 278 -11.64 -3.63 3.98
CA SER A 278 -10.71 -4.65 4.50
C SER A 278 -11.11 -6.00 3.96
N ILE A 279 -10.18 -6.95 3.86
CA ILE A 279 -10.54 -8.32 3.53
C ILE A 279 -10.92 -9.04 4.83
N GLN A 280 -12.03 -9.76 4.84
CA GLN A 280 -12.44 -10.66 5.91
C GLN A 280 -12.58 -12.07 5.36
N LYS A 281 -12.11 -13.06 6.14
CA LYS A 281 -12.32 -14.47 5.82
C LYS A 281 -13.59 -14.98 6.47
N GLN A 282 -14.41 -15.69 5.72
CA GLN A 282 -15.64 -16.34 6.18
C GLN A 282 -15.34 -17.25 7.39
N GLY A 283 -16.18 -17.14 8.42
CA GLY A 283 -16.01 -17.87 9.68
C GLY A 283 -14.87 -17.36 10.57
N SER A 284 -14.14 -16.33 10.15
CA SER A 284 -13.11 -15.67 10.95
C SER A 284 -13.55 -14.28 11.39
N ARG A 285 -13.18 -13.90 12.61
CA ARG A 285 -13.27 -12.50 13.08
C ARG A 285 -12.11 -11.65 12.57
N LEU A 286 -11.04 -12.28 12.08
CA LEU A 286 -9.85 -11.59 11.59
C LEU A 286 -10.18 -10.81 10.31
N LYS A 287 -9.87 -9.52 10.34
CA LYS A 287 -9.93 -8.62 9.18
C LYS A 287 -8.50 -8.22 8.85
N ALA A 288 -8.12 -8.35 7.59
CA ALA A 288 -6.82 -7.94 7.12
C ALA A 288 -6.94 -6.60 6.40
N ASP A 289 -6.18 -5.64 6.91
CA ASP A 289 -6.01 -4.34 6.32
C ASP A 289 -4.82 -4.38 5.34
N TYR A 290 -4.93 -3.63 4.25
CA TYR A 290 -3.96 -3.63 3.16
C TYR A 290 -3.71 -2.22 2.65
N GLU A 291 -2.68 -2.07 1.83
CA GLU A 291 -2.39 -0.87 1.07
C GLU A 291 -2.66 -1.13 -0.41
N ALA A 292 -3.63 -0.41 -0.96
CA ALA A 292 -3.96 -0.44 -2.39
C ALA A 292 -3.37 0.80 -3.07
N THR A 293 -2.51 0.58 -4.07
CA THR A 293 -1.87 1.65 -4.85
C THR A 293 -1.85 1.29 -6.32
N TRP A 294 -1.43 2.22 -7.17
CA TRP A 294 -1.31 2.02 -8.61
C TRP A 294 0.15 2.08 -9.05
N VAL A 295 0.44 1.50 -10.21
CA VAL A 295 1.79 1.45 -10.77
C VAL A 295 2.07 2.66 -11.66
N LYS A 296 3.06 3.47 -11.28
CA LYS A 296 3.54 4.62 -12.08
C LYS A 296 4.19 4.20 -13.41
N ASP A 297 5.05 3.19 -13.38
CA ASP A 297 5.81 2.72 -14.54
C ASP A 297 5.52 1.25 -14.84
N GLY A 298 5.27 0.90 -16.10
CA GLY A 298 4.83 -0.44 -16.54
C GLY A 298 5.61 -1.60 -15.90
N PHE A 299 5.14 -2.08 -14.74
CA PHE A 299 5.83 -3.07 -13.90
C PHE A 299 6.14 -4.33 -14.70
N PHE A 300 5.17 -4.81 -15.48
CA PHE A 300 5.31 -5.97 -16.34
C PHE A 300 6.21 -5.72 -17.55
N ARG A 301 6.22 -4.51 -18.14
CA ARG A 301 7.16 -4.16 -19.22
C ARG A 301 8.59 -4.14 -18.70
N ASN A 302 8.81 -3.55 -17.53
CA ASN A 302 10.12 -3.48 -16.89
C ASN A 302 10.59 -4.86 -16.41
N ALA A 303 9.69 -5.71 -15.90
CA ALA A 303 10.00 -7.09 -15.53
C ALA A 303 10.41 -7.91 -16.76
N GLN A 304 9.64 -7.82 -17.85
CA GLN A 304 9.99 -8.45 -19.13
C GLN A 304 11.33 -7.93 -19.67
N GLN A 305 11.57 -6.62 -19.63
CA GLN A 305 12.83 -6.03 -20.05
C GLN A 305 14.00 -6.47 -19.18
N ARG A 306 13.81 -6.62 -17.85
CA ARG A 306 14.84 -7.16 -16.94
C ARG A 306 15.15 -8.62 -17.26
N VAL A 307 14.14 -9.44 -17.53
CA VAL A 307 14.34 -10.83 -17.96
C VAL A 307 15.10 -10.88 -19.27
N ILE A 308 14.69 -10.10 -20.28
CA ILE A 308 15.39 -10.01 -21.57
C ILE A 308 16.83 -9.53 -21.39
N ASN A 309 17.06 -8.48 -20.60
CA ASN A 309 18.40 -7.96 -20.33
C ASN A 309 19.27 -8.97 -19.58
N SER A 310 18.70 -9.72 -18.63
CA SER A 310 19.42 -10.80 -17.93
C SER A 310 19.78 -11.95 -18.87
N GLN A 311 18.88 -12.35 -19.77
CA GLN A 311 19.16 -13.37 -20.80
C GLN A 311 20.22 -12.90 -21.80
N ILE A 312 20.24 -11.61 -22.15
CA ILE A 312 21.28 -11.02 -23.01
C ILE A 312 22.62 -10.96 -22.27
N GLN A 313 22.64 -10.59 -20.99
CA GLN A 313 23.86 -10.63 -20.17
C GLN A 313 24.38 -12.07 -20.00
N GLU A 314 23.51 -13.06 -19.79
CA GLU A 314 23.90 -14.47 -19.74
C GLU A 314 24.44 -14.97 -21.09
N LYS A 315 23.82 -14.58 -22.21
CA LYS A 315 24.35 -14.90 -23.55
C LYS A 315 25.72 -14.25 -23.81
N ASN A 316 25.91 -13.01 -23.38
CA ASN A 316 27.17 -12.30 -23.52
C ASN A 316 28.26 -12.84 -22.59
N GLY A 317 27.89 -13.29 -21.37
CA GLY A 317 28.79 -13.98 -20.44
C GLY A 317 29.24 -15.35 -20.95
N ARG A 318 28.35 -16.08 -21.66
CA ARG A 318 28.71 -17.35 -22.33
C ARG A 318 29.65 -17.17 -23.52
N LEU A 319 29.62 -16.01 -24.20
CA LEU A 319 30.56 -15.69 -25.28
C LEU A 319 31.95 -15.27 -24.77
N GLN A 320 32.09 -14.89 -23.50
CA GLN A 320 33.38 -14.58 -22.88
C GLN A 320 34.07 -15.80 -22.22
N ALA A 321 33.38 -16.94 -22.13
CA ALA A 321 33.94 -18.19 -21.63
C ALA A 321 34.39 -19.12 -22.78
N MET A 322 35.31 -18.64 -23.62
CA MET A 322 36.11 -19.50 -24.50
C MET A 322 37.50 -19.65 -23.86
N PRO A 323 37.94 -20.85 -23.46
CA PRO A 323 39.29 -21.03 -22.93
C PRO A 323 40.30 -20.84 -24.07
N ALA A 324 41.24 -19.92 -23.87
CA ALA A 324 42.42 -19.78 -24.73
C ALA A 324 43.16 -21.12 -24.78
N GLY A 325 43.22 -21.70 -25.98
CA GLY A 325 43.92 -22.95 -26.25
C GLY A 325 45.37 -22.90 -25.78
N HIS A 326 45.79 -24.00 -25.16
CA HIS A 326 47.15 -24.24 -24.71
C HIS A 326 48.15 -24.10 -25.86
N TYR A 327 49.15 -23.24 -25.67
CA TYR A 327 50.37 -23.19 -26.47
C TYR A 327 51.33 -24.28 -25.98
N GLU A 328 51.60 -25.29 -26.80
CA GLU A 328 52.79 -26.13 -26.63
C GLU A 328 54.03 -25.36 -27.09
N SER A 329 55.02 -25.32 -26.19
CA SER A 329 56.31 -24.67 -26.37
C SER A 329 57.31 -25.65 -26.98
N VAL A 330 57.81 -25.33 -28.17
CA VAL A 330 59.04 -25.93 -28.74
C VAL A 330 59.98 -24.79 -29.12
N ALA A 331 61.13 -24.72 -28.45
CA ALA A 331 62.21 -23.78 -28.75
C ALA A 331 63.14 -24.35 -29.85
N PRO A 332 63.81 -23.49 -30.64
CA PRO A 332 65.28 -23.54 -30.62
C PRO A 332 66.03 -22.18 -30.83
N LYS A 333 66.91 -21.84 -29.86
CA LYS A 333 68.37 -21.47 -29.92
C LYS A 333 68.94 -20.38 -30.91
N PRO A 334 70.16 -19.80 -30.69
CA PRO A 334 70.34 -18.37 -30.35
C PRO A 334 71.40 -17.54 -31.16
N GLN A 335 71.53 -16.24 -30.77
CA GLN A 335 72.62 -15.22 -30.95
C GLN A 335 72.54 -14.18 -32.11
N PRO A 336 73.21 -13.00 -32.05
CA PRO A 336 73.49 -12.09 -30.91
C PRO A 336 73.44 -10.54 -31.22
N GLN A 337 73.47 -9.72 -30.14
CA GLN A 337 73.96 -8.31 -30.02
C GLN A 337 73.26 -7.19 -30.84
N ILE A 338 72.91 -6.03 -30.27
CA ILE A 338 73.80 -4.93 -29.84
C ILE A 338 73.11 -4.07 -28.76
N ALA A 339 73.90 -3.66 -27.77
CA ALA A 339 73.56 -2.72 -26.70
C ALA A 339 73.52 -1.26 -27.17
N ARG A 340 72.61 -0.45 -26.61
CA ARG A 340 72.90 0.96 -26.29
C ARG A 340 72.22 1.36 -24.97
N PHE A 341 73.09 1.72 -24.03
CA PHE A 341 72.80 2.44 -22.79
C PHE A 341 72.20 3.83 -23.08
N SER A 342 71.27 4.28 -22.23
CA SER A 342 71.26 5.64 -21.69
C SER A 342 70.36 5.73 -20.46
N SER A 343 70.81 6.50 -19.49
CA SER A 343 70.48 6.54 -18.07
C SER A 343 69.44 7.59 -17.68
N GLU A 344 68.90 7.42 -16.46
CA GLU A 344 68.48 8.44 -15.48
C GLU A 344 67.32 9.38 -15.87
N SER A 345 66.35 9.74 -15.02
CA SER A 345 66.34 9.91 -13.56
C SER A 345 64.90 10.13 -13.06
N ALA A 346 64.58 9.58 -11.86
CA ALA A 346 63.78 10.19 -10.76
C ALA A 346 62.33 10.68 -11.02
N ARG A 347 61.33 10.63 -10.13
CA ARG A 347 61.19 10.25 -8.71
C ARG A 347 59.68 10.16 -8.38
N LEU A 348 59.37 9.44 -7.31
CA LEU A 348 58.07 9.19 -6.69
C LEU A 348 57.65 10.27 -5.65
N LYS A 349 56.32 10.40 -5.45
CA LYS A 349 55.55 10.77 -4.23
C LYS A 349 55.57 12.22 -3.69
N ARG A 350 54.38 12.81 -3.45
CA ARG A 350 53.71 12.87 -2.11
C ARG A 350 52.34 13.59 -2.12
N PHE A 351 51.50 13.14 -1.20
CA PHE A 351 50.26 13.77 -0.72
C PHE A 351 50.48 15.13 -0.05
N LYS A 352 49.44 15.97 -0.01
CA LYS A 352 49.33 17.16 0.86
C LYS A 352 48.05 17.08 1.69
N GLU A 353 48.16 17.63 2.90
CA GLU A 353 47.14 17.87 3.93
C GLU A 353 45.89 18.59 3.44
#